data_AF-A0A196NGQ1-F1
#
_entry.id   AF-A0A196NGQ1-F1
#
_cell.length_a   1.000
_cell.length_b   1.000
_cell.length_c   1.000
_cell.angle_alpha   90.00
_cell.angle_beta   90.00
_cell.angle_gamma   90.00
#
_symmetry.space_group_name_H-M   'P 1'
#
loop_
_entity.id
_entity.type
_entity.pdbx_description
1 polymer ?
#
loop_
_entity_poly.entity_id
_entity_poly.type
_entity_poly.pdbx_seq_one_letter_code
_entity_poly.pdbx_strand_id
1 'polypeptide(L)'
;MKFWMALAATAALTASAPAWAQTAAPPAFAACKACHTVEKGGKNGVGPNLNGVVGRPAASAPGFNYSTALKNSKLTWDPATLDQFIAAPMKKVPGTRMPIGMADPAKRQQIIAYLKAMSGK
;
A
#
# COMPACT_ATOMS: atom_id res chain seq x y z
N MET A 1 52.62 -3.20 42.94
CA MET A 1 52.72 -2.67 41.56
C MET A 1 51.89 -3.55 40.62
N LYS A 2 50.68 -3.14 40.23
CA LYS A 2 50.08 -3.47 38.93
C LYS A 2 48.81 -2.62 38.75
N PHE A 3 48.80 -1.86 37.67
CA PHE A 3 47.92 -0.76 37.34
C PHE A 3 46.49 -1.25 37.07
N TRP A 4 45.50 -0.59 37.66
CA TRP A 4 44.11 -0.69 37.21
C TRP A 4 43.90 0.29 36.06
N MET A 5 43.74 -0.24 34.85
CA MET A 5 43.36 0.52 33.67
C MET A 5 41.89 0.95 33.79
N ALA A 6 41.65 2.25 33.79
CA ALA A 6 40.34 2.84 33.62
C ALA A 6 39.85 2.59 32.19
N LEU A 7 38.68 1.98 32.04
CA LEU A 7 38.02 1.79 30.75
C LEU A 7 37.22 3.06 30.42
N ALA A 8 37.64 3.76 29.36
CA ALA A 8 36.91 4.90 28.82
C ALA A 8 35.63 4.42 28.12
N ALA A 9 34.48 4.97 28.52
CA ALA A 9 33.20 4.71 27.87
C ALA A 9 33.05 5.59 26.62
N THR A 10 33.14 4.99 25.44
CA THR A 10 32.73 5.61 24.18
C THR A 10 31.20 5.54 24.06
N ALA A 11 30.54 6.68 24.22
CA ALA A 11 29.12 6.83 23.91
C ALA A 11 28.93 6.78 22.39
N ALA A 12 28.40 5.66 21.88
CA ALA A 12 27.96 5.56 20.49
C ALA A 12 26.64 6.34 20.33
N LEU A 13 26.68 7.44 19.57
CA LEU A 13 25.47 8.12 19.10
C LEU A 13 24.73 7.17 18.13
N THR A 14 23.62 6.61 18.59
CA THR A 14 22.66 5.94 17.71
C THR A 14 21.87 7.00 16.96
N ALA A 15 22.20 7.22 15.69
CA ALA A 15 21.38 8.01 14.80
C ALA A 15 20.02 7.31 14.63
N SER A 16 19.00 7.84 15.31
CA SER A 16 17.62 7.39 15.14
C SER A 16 17.16 7.85 13.76
N ALA A 17 17.14 6.95 12.79
CA ALA A 17 16.46 7.22 11.52
C ALA A 17 15.00 7.58 11.82
N PRO A 18 14.42 8.59 11.17
CA PRO A 18 13.04 8.98 11.43
C PRO A 18 12.09 7.82 11.18
N ALA A 19 11.04 7.68 12.01
CA ALA A 19 10.03 6.62 11.98
C ALA A 19 9.21 6.52 10.66
N TRP A 20 9.55 7.29 9.65
CA TRP A 20 9.06 7.12 8.27
C TRP A 20 9.94 6.19 7.44
N ALA A 21 11.05 5.68 8.00
CA ALA A 21 11.85 4.60 7.45
C ALA A 21 10.91 3.57 6.81
N GLN A 22 10.97 3.57 5.48
CA GLN A 22 10.24 2.78 4.49
C GLN A 22 9.36 1.71 5.12
N THR A 23 8.04 1.94 5.14
CA THR A 23 7.09 0.88 5.48
C THR A 23 7.30 -0.22 4.44
N ALA A 24 7.97 -1.30 4.82
CA ALA A 24 8.27 -2.36 3.89
C ALA A 24 6.95 -2.97 3.41
N ALA A 25 6.79 -3.11 2.09
CA ALA A 25 5.60 -3.74 1.54
C ALA A 25 5.53 -5.19 2.02
N PRO A 26 4.37 -5.67 2.50
CA PRO A 26 4.22 -7.06 2.90
C PRO A 26 4.40 -7.97 1.67
N PRO A 27 4.82 -9.24 1.85
CA PRO A 27 4.94 -10.18 0.74
C PRO A 27 3.65 -10.31 -0.09
N ALA A 28 2.49 -10.20 0.56
CA ALA A 28 1.18 -10.21 -0.10
C ALA A 28 1.01 -9.10 -1.16
N PHE A 29 1.68 -7.96 -1.02
CA PHE A 29 1.58 -6.84 -1.96
C PHE A 29 2.32 -7.10 -3.28
N ALA A 30 3.12 -8.16 -3.39
CA ALA A 30 3.80 -8.53 -4.63
C ALA A 30 2.81 -8.71 -5.80
N ALA A 31 1.62 -9.26 -5.55
CA ALA A 31 0.58 -9.40 -6.57
C ALA A 31 0.08 -8.03 -7.10
N CYS A 32 0.05 -7.01 -6.25
CA CYS A 32 -0.38 -5.66 -6.61
C CYS A 32 0.69 -4.92 -7.43
N LYS A 33 1.97 -5.13 -7.09
CA LYS A 33 3.13 -4.50 -7.75
C LYS A 33 3.25 -4.84 -9.23
N ALA A 34 2.66 -5.94 -9.69
CA ALA A 34 2.64 -6.30 -11.10
C ALA A 34 1.93 -5.26 -11.98
N CYS A 35 0.97 -4.50 -11.42
CA CYS A 35 0.17 -3.55 -12.19
C CYS A 35 0.21 -2.12 -11.63
N HIS A 36 0.55 -1.97 -10.34
CA HIS A 36 0.40 -0.72 -9.62
C HIS A 36 1.71 -0.20 -9.04
N THR A 37 1.87 1.12 -9.11
CA THR A 37 2.81 1.85 -8.25
C THR A 37 2.10 2.32 -6.99
N VAL A 38 2.84 2.62 -5.92
CA VAL A 38 2.28 3.04 -4.62
C VAL A 38 2.96 4.27 -4.02
N GLU A 39 4.13 4.64 -4.55
CA GLU A 39 4.83 5.86 -4.14
C GLU A 39 4.10 7.12 -4.64
N LYS A 40 4.21 8.20 -3.87
CA LYS A 40 3.65 9.50 -4.23
C LYS A 40 4.25 10.00 -5.54
N GLY A 41 3.38 10.48 -6.44
CA GLY A 41 3.78 10.90 -7.77
C GLY A 41 4.21 9.74 -8.69
N GLY A 42 4.04 8.49 -8.26
CA GLY A 42 4.34 7.32 -9.07
C GLY A 42 3.45 7.26 -10.32
N LYS A 43 4.02 6.76 -11.42
CA LYS A 43 3.31 6.66 -12.70
C LYS A 43 2.14 5.67 -12.64
N ASN A 44 1.11 5.95 -13.43
CA ASN A 44 0.13 4.94 -13.81
C ASN A 44 0.78 3.88 -14.72
N GLY A 45 0.28 2.65 -14.68
CA GLY A 45 0.74 1.54 -15.50
C GLY A 45 -0.44 0.72 -16.02
N VAL A 46 -0.38 -0.61 -15.87
CA VAL A 46 -1.53 -1.49 -16.14
C VAL A 46 -2.71 -1.11 -15.22
N GLY A 47 -2.43 -0.73 -13.97
CA GLY A 47 -3.36 -0.13 -13.04
C GLY A 47 -2.97 1.31 -12.66
N PRO A 48 -3.86 2.07 -12.00
CA PRO A 48 -3.55 3.40 -11.48
C PRO A 48 -2.54 3.34 -10.34
N ASN A 49 -1.89 4.47 -10.05
CA ASN A 49 -1.14 4.63 -8.81
C ASN A 49 -2.06 4.52 -7.58
N LEU A 50 -1.58 3.82 -6.54
CA LEU A 50 -2.31 3.52 -5.32
C LEU A 50 -1.96 4.42 -4.14
N ASN A 51 -1.06 5.39 -4.30
CA ASN A 51 -0.79 6.39 -3.25
C ASN A 51 -2.09 7.13 -2.92
N GLY A 52 -2.38 7.28 -1.62
CA GLY A 52 -3.60 7.96 -1.17
C GLY A 52 -4.90 7.29 -1.61
N VAL A 53 -4.90 5.97 -1.87
CA VAL A 53 -6.12 5.27 -2.31
C VAL A 53 -7.15 5.13 -1.20
N VAL A 54 -6.72 5.00 0.06
CA VAL A 54 -7.64 4.84 1.19
C VAL A 54 -8.40 6.14 1.43
N GLY A 55 -9.74 6.06 1.43
CA GLY A 55 -10.67 7.20 1.54
C GLY A 55 -11.00 7.88 0.21
N ARG A 56 -10.32 7.53 -0.88
CA ARG A 56 -10.55 8.14 -2.20
C ARG A 56 -11.77 7.51 -2.90
N PRO A 57 -12.58 8.28 -3.65
CA PRO A 57 -13.61 7.72 -4.52
C PRO A 57 -13.02 6.74 -5.55
N ALA A 58 -13.73 5.68 -5.87
CA ALA A 58 -13.34 4.76 -6.93
C ALA A 58 -13.19 5.49 -8.27
N ALA A 59 -12.27 5.00 -9.10
CA ALA A 59 -12.01 5.54 -10.43
C ALA A 59 -11.64 7.03 -10.52
N SER A 60 -11.01 7.60 -9.48
CA SER A 60 -10.70 9.04 -9.42
C SER A 60 -9.21 9.40 -9.43
N ALA A 61 -8.29 8.42 -9.49
CA ALA A 61 -6.87 8.78 -9.64
C ALA A 61 -6.65 9.45 -11.01
N PRO A 62 -5.95 10.59 -11.07
CA PRO A 62 -5.80 11.37 -12.29
C PRO A 62 -5.02 10.61 -13.37
N GLY A 63 -5.36 10.86 -14.63
CA GLY A 63 -4.61 10.35 -15.79
C GLY A 63 -4.68 8.83 -16.01
N PHE A 64 -5.60 8.11 -15.35
CA PHE A 64 -5.84 6.69 -15.62
C PHE A 64 -7.19 6.45 -16.28
N ASN A 65 -7.23 5.62 -17.32
CA ASN A 65 -8.46 5.28 -18.02
C ASN A 65 -9.16 4.05 -17.39
N TYR A 66 -10.10 4.32 -16.49
CA TYR A 66 -10.88 3.28 -15.82
C TYR A 66 -11.92 2.61 -16.73
N SER A 67 -12.29 1.38 -16.35
CA SER A 67 -13.49 0.73 -16.90
C SER A 67 -14.76 1.54 -16.61
N THR A 68 -15.74 1.49 -17.51
CA THR A 68 -17.06 2.13 -17.31
C THR A 68 -17.74 1.61 -16.03
N ALA A 69 -17.64 0.31 -15.76
CA ALA A 69 -18.20 -0.30 -14.56
C ALA A 69 -17.62 0.31 -13.28
N LEU A 70 -16.29 0.46 -13.19
CA LEU A 70 -15.67 1.02 -11.98
C LEU A 70 -15.98 2.51 -11.81
N LYS A 71 -16.06 3.27 -12.92
CA LYS A 71 -16.52 4.68 -12.89
C LYS A 71 -17.94 4.81 -12.34
N ASN A 72 -18.83 3.89 -12.68
CA ASN A 72 -20.23 3.93 -12.28
C ASN A 72 -20.51 3.27 -10.91
N SER A 73 -19.49 2.67 -10.28
CA SER A 73 -19.66 1.90 -9.04
C SER A 73 -20.07 2.74 -7.83
N LYS A 74 -19.80 4.06 -7.84
CA LYS A 74 -20.03 5.01 -6.73
C LYS A 74 -19.37 4.58 -5.41
N LEU A 75 -18.40 3.67 -5.45
CA LEU A 75 -17.69 3.20 -4.27
C LEU A 75 -16.71 4.26 -3.75
N THR A 76 -16.47 4.23 -2.45
CA THR A 76 -15.36 4.91 -1.79
C THR A 76 -14.45 3.86 -1.17
N TRP A 77 -13.13 4.05 -1.30
CA TRP A 77 -12.16 3.06 -0.84
C TRP A 77 -11.88 3.15 0.67
N ASP A 78 -12.85 2.77 1.49
CA ASP A 78 -12.61 2.45 2.90
C ASP A 78 -12.03 1.03 3.07
N PRO A 79 -11.54 0.64 4.26
CA PRO A 79 -10.98 -0.70 4.50
C PRO A 79 -11.93 -1.86 4.18
N ALA A 80 -13.24 -1.73 4.46
CA ALA A 80 -14.21 -2.79 4.22
C ALA A 80 -14.51 -2.94 2.72
N THR A 81 -14.68 -1.81 2.01
CA THR A 81 -14.90 -1.80 0.57
C THR A 81 -13.67 -2.31 -0.18
N LEU A 82 -12.47 -1.95 0.28
CA LEU A 82 -11.20 -2.50 -0.24
C LEU A 82 -11.09 -4.00 0.02
N ASP A 83 -11.44 -4.49 1.21
CA ASP A 83 -11.40 -5.94 1.50
C ASP A 83 -12.29 -6.73 0.52
N GLN A 84 -13.55 -6.27 0.36
CA GLN A 84 -14.50 -6.90 -0.54
C GLN A 84 -14.07 -6.84 -2.01
N PHE A 85 -13.54 -5.70 -2.45
CA PHE A 85 -13.08 -5.52 -3.82
C PHE A 85 -11.83 -6.35 -4.10
N ILE A 86 -10.83 -6.33 -3.22
CA ILE A 86 -9.60 -7.11 -3.38
C ILE A 86 -9.88 -8.61 -3.30
N ALA A 87 -10.88 -9.06 -2.53
CA ALA A 87 -11.25 -10.48 -2.47
C ALA A 87 -11.66 -11.02 -3.84
N ALA A 88 -12.47 -10.28 -4.59
CA ALA A 88 -12.93 -10.67 -5.91
C ALA A 88 -13.39 -9.44 -6.73
N PRO A 89 -12.49 -8.74 -7.43
CA PRO A 89 -12.81 -7.46 -8.06
C PRO A 89 -13.94 -7.56 -9.08
N MET A 90 -13.92 -8.58 -9.94
CA MET A 90 -14.93 -8.81 -10.97
C MET A 90 -16.27 -9.27 -10.40
N LYS A 91 -16.31 -9.80 -9.17
CA LYS A 91 -17.57 -10.10 -8.46
C LYS A 91 -18.12 -8.86 -7.79
N LYS A 92 -17.27 -8.04 -7.16
CA LYS A 92 -17.69 -6.82 -6.47
C LYS A 92 -18.11 -5.72 -7.45
N VAL A 93 -17.42 -5.60 -8.59
CA VAL A 93 -17.73 -4.67 -9.67
C VAL A 93 -17.67 -5.42 -11.01
N PRO A 94 -18.77 -6.06 -11.43
CA PRO A 94 -18.86 -6.72 -12.73
C PRO A 94 -18.51 -5.77 -13.87
N GLY A 95 -17.55 -6.16 -14.73
CA GLY A 95 -17.02 -5.33 -15.81
C GLY A 95 -15.82 -4.46 -15.44
N THR A 96 -15.32 -4.53 -14.19
CA THR A 96 -14.00 -3.98 -13.87
C THR A 96 -12.89 -4.67 -14.66
N ARG A 97 -11.83 -3.93 -14.99
CA ARG A 97 -10.65 -4.44 -15.72
C ARG A 97 -9.52 -4.89 -14.80
N MET A 98 -9.75 -5.00 -13.49
CA MET A 98 -8.79 -5.57 -12.54
C MET A 98 -9.08 -7.07 -12.37
N PRO A 99 -8.25 -7.98 -12.92
CA PRO A 99 -8.57 -9.41 -12.95
C PRO A 99 -8.09 -10.17 -11.70
N ILE A 100 -7.10 -9.62 -10.98
CA ILE A 100 -6.43 -10.30 -9.88
C ILE A 100 -7.16 -10.00 -8.56
N GLY A 101 -7.59 -11.04 -7.86
CA GLY A 101 -8.08 -10.98 -6.48
C GLY A 101 -7.16 -11.71 -5.49
N MET A 102 -7.36 -11.47 -4.20
CA MET A 102 -6.68 -12.14 -3.09
C MET A 102 -7.72 -12.78 -2.15
N ALA A 103 -7.97 -14.07 -2.34
CA ALA A 103 -8.98 -14.80 -1.57
C ALA A 103 -8.65 -14.91 -0.06
N ASP A 104 -7.37 -14.95 0.28
CA ASP A 104 -6.88 -15.04 1.65
C ASP A 104 -7.15 -13.72 2.43
N PRO A 105 -8.02 -13.74 3.46
CA PRO A 105 -8.37 -12.54 4.21
C PRO A 105 -7.18 -11.94 4.97
N ALA A 106 -6.26 -12.76 5.52
CA ALA A 106 -5.12 -12.24 6.26
C ALA A 106 -4.19 -11.45 5.34
N LYS A 107 -3.97 -11.94 4.11
CA LYS A 107 -3.18 -11.22 3.10
C LYS A 107 -3.85 -9.93 2.65
N ARG A 108 -5.19 -9.90 2.53
CA ARG A 108 -5.92 -8.65 2.23
C ARG A 108 -5.73 -7.62 3.33
N GLN A 109 -5.83 -8.02 4.60
CA GLN A 109 -5.62 -7.10 5.72
C GLN A 109 -4.19 -6.54 5.73
N GLN A 110 -3.18 -7.35 5.42
CA GLN A 110 -1.80 -6.86 5.24
C GLN A 110 -1.68 -5.83 4.11
N ILE A 111 -2.32 -6.09 2.96
CA ILE A 111 -2.34 -5.16 1.82
C ILE A 111 -3.02 -3.84 2.20
N ILE A 112 -4.19 -3.90 2.84
CA ILE A 112 -4.97 -2.71 3.23
C ILE A 112 -4.21 -1.88 4.26
N ALA A 113 -3.59 -2.52 5.26
CA ALA A 113 -2.74 -1.85 6.23
C ALA A 113 -1.55 -1.14 5.55
N TYR A 114 -0.92 -1.79 4.58
CA TYR A 114 0.16 -1.19 3.80
C TYR A 114 -0.32 0.01 2.98
N LEU A 115 -1.44 -0.11 2.25
CA LEU A 115 -2.03 0.99 1.50
C LEU A 115 -2.39 2.19 2.40
N LYS A 116 -2.87 1.93 3.61
CA LYS A 116 -3.13 2.97 4.62
C LYS A 116 -1.84 3.66 5.04
N ALA A 117 -0.76 2.91 5.31
CA ALA A 117 0.54 3.47 5.69
C ALA A 117 1.21 4.29 4.57
N MET A 118 0.91 3.98 3.30
CA MET A 118 1.37 4.73 2.14
C MET A 118 0.48 5.94 1.81
N SER A 119 -0.74 6.00 2.35
CA SER A 119 -1.65 7.12 2.10
C SER A 119 -1.24 8.33 2.95
N GLY A 120 -0.69 9.37 2.32
CA GLY A 120 -0.27 10.61 2.98
C GLY A 120 1.25 10.80 3.12
N LYS A 121 2.05 9.80 2.70
CA LYS A 121 3.47 9.98 2.39
C LYS A 121 3.59 10.48 0.95
#